data_AF-A0A0V1HVY8-F1
#
_entry.id   AF-A0A0V1HVY8-F1
#
_cell.length_a   1.000
_cell.length_b   1.000
_cell.length_c   1.000
_cell.angle_alpha   90.00
_cell.angle_beta   90.00
_cell.angle_gamma   90.00
#
_symmetry.space_group_name_H-M   'P 1'
#
loop_
_entity.id
_entity.type
_entity.pdbx_description
1 polymer ?
#
loop_
_entity_poly.entity_id
_entity_poly.type
_entity_poly.pdbx_seq_one_letter_code
_entity_poly.pdbx_strand_id
1 'polypeptide(L)'
;MKIILSEEHFIMYIRWLFLLWLSFPRFSLATSKCQSLDGPPAQNTGKALIGGGAGNWQVYPAVTGLVDHSFGKAVEHVVAVNADNKFIAYSNVPPDLPKVKTKSNSKGVLMMDPGVTDAAAWIVHTVPGFPKALRGYVFPPAEIQKGHLLICLTIMESQIDPIAKTLRIATPLIYHSDIPDAQMDSRPNLKKLVDGESRFMPPLTVSQEISTENARGLKVTIYSKGEKSRYEIYKRILVKQLKSTIKVWTTRDNILKSDCRKFGRNIKLITSPISVNGHASSLESDVSQWLVSEPGNKFCAIDKPYHKSQAKEPAMAVCIDDATIFTRFNEIAIYHILKHQNVRIKLVLVTAIVYKAPGQANGKIIFATAAGAWDNGAQPFTNAAGHSFAKAIEHVVGNNNNIKFLAYNNAPPGVPNLKTKSNSKESPKRTIETQLMLTIFR
;
A
#
# COMPACT_ATOMS: atom_id res chain seq x y z
N MET A 1 68.58 9.87 -28.72
CA MET A 1 67.39 9.36 -29.43
C MET A 1 66.24 10.32 -29.16
N LYS A 2 65.87 11.18 -30.11
CA LYS A 2 64.72 12.10 -29.98
C LYS A 2 63.45 11.30 -30.25
N ILE A 3 62.60 11.12 -29.24
CA ILE A 3 61.26 10.55 -29.44
C ILE A 3 60.34 11.71 -29.83
N ILE A 4 60.00 11.78 -31.11
CA ILE A 4 58.99 12.69 -31.64
C ILE A 4 57.64 11.98 -31.47
N LEU A 5 56.86 12.39 -30.48
CA LEU A 5 55.45 12.02 -30.39
C LEU A 5 54.66 12.99 -31.28
N SER A 6 54.03 12.45 -32.32
CA SER A 6 53.16 13.23 -33.21
C SER A 6 51.86 13.65 -32.52
N GLU A 7 51.32 14.80 -32.91
CA GLU A 7 50.09 15.38 -32.32
C GLU A 7 48.89 14.40 -32.37
N GLU A 8 48.82 13.51 -33.36
CA GLU A 8 47.74 12.53 -33.49
C GLU A 8 47.64 11.55 -32.31
N HIS A 9 48.77 11.15 -31.71
CA HIS A 9 48.75 10.30 -30.51
C HIS A 9 48.17 11.03 -29.29
N PHE A 10 48.37 12.35 -29.19
CA PHE A 10 47.83 13.16 -28.10
C PHE A 10 46.31 13.33 -28.23
N ILE A 11 45.83 13.57 -29.44
CA ILE A 11 44.39 13.68 -29.75
C ILE A 11 43.66 12.34 -29.52
N MET A 12 44.28 11.21 -29.87
CA MET A 12 43.67 9.89 -29.62
C MET A 12 43.53 9.59 -28.12
N TYR A 13 44.54 9.92 -27.31
CA TYR A 13 44.47 9.73 -25.85
C TYR A 13 43.38 10.62 -25.20
N ILE A 14 43.23 11.86 -25.67
CA ILE A 14 42.16 12.77 -25.21
C ILE A 14 40.77 12.23 -25.58
N ARG A 15 40.57 11.68 -26.79
CA ARG A 15 39.29 11.06 -27.18
C ARG A 15 38.96 9.83 -26.33
N TRP A 16 39.95 9.01 -25.96
CA TRP A 16 39.75 7.88 -25.05
C TRP A 16 39.44 8.33 -23.61
N LEU A 17 40.08 9.39 -23.11
CA LEU A 17 39.74 10.00 -21.81
C LEU A 17 38.31 10.56 -21.77
N PHE A 18 37.86 11.23 -22.84
CA PHE A 18 36.48 11.73 -22.94
C PHE A 18 35.44 10.60 -23.08
N LEU A 19 35.76 9.51 -23.79
CA LEU A 19 34.89 8.33 -23.88
C LEU A 19 34.78 7.61 -22.52
N LEU A 20 35.88 7.48 -21.78
CA LEU A 20 35.86 6.97 -20.41
C LEU A 20 35.01 7.85 -19.49
N TRP A 21 35.11 9.18 -19.61
CA TRP A 21 34.30 10.12 -18.83
C TRP A 21 32.78 10.01 -19.09
N LEU A 22 32.37 9.72 -20.32
CA LEU A 22 30.97 9.50 -20.69
C LEU A 22 30.43 8.11 -20.29
N SER A 23 31.31 7.17 -19.95
CA SER A 23 30.96 5.82 -19.51
C SER A 23 30.93 5.62 -17.99
N PHE A 24 31.23 6.67 -17.20
CA PHE A 24 30.98 6.59 -15.76
C PHE A 24 29.48 6.47 -15.48
N PRO A 25 29.03 5.45 -14.72
CA PRO A 25 27.67 5.47 -14.18
C PRO A 25 27.50 6.76 -13.39
N ARG A 26 26.34 7.40 -13.50
CA ARG A 26 26.07 8.70 -12.85
C ARG A 26 26.34 8.59 -11.34
N PHE A 27 27.51 9.03 -10.90
CA PHE A 27 27.85 9.19 -9.49
C PHE A 27 27.02 10.35 -8.93
N SER A 28 25.78 10.05 -8.57
CA SER A 28 24.97 10.93 -7.74
C SER A 28 25.71 11.15 -6.44
N LEU A 29 25.96 12.42 -6.11
CA LEU A 29 26.54 12.87 -4.85
C LEU A 29 25.89 12.16 -3.67
N ALA A 30 26.71 11.82 -2.67
CA ALA A 30 26.28 11.19 -1.43
C ALA A 30 25.13 11.98 -0.80
N THR A 31 24.12 11.28 -0.28
CA THR A 31 23.00 11.95 0.39
C THR A 31 22.31 11.03 1.39
N SER A 32 21.91 11.61 2.52
CA SER A 32 21.00 11.02 3.49
C SER A 32 19.53 11.14 3.07
N LYS A 33 19.20 11.68 1.89
CA LYS A 33 17.83 11.87 1.39
C LYS A 33 17.38 10.67 0.52
N CYS A 34 16.08 10.39 0.50
CA CYS A 34 15.52 9.36 -0.37
C CYS A 34 15.60 9.78 -1.86
N GLN A 35 16.29 9.00 -2.69
CA GLN A 35 16.40 9.26 -4.13
C GLN A 35 15.48 8.37 -4.96
N SER A 36 14.99 8.87 -6.10
CA SER A 36 14.32 8.05 -7.12
C SER A 36 15.36 7.55 -8.13
N LEU A 37 15.31 6.25 -8.47
CA LEU A 37 16.07 5.66 -9.56
C LEU A 37 15.13 4.78 -10.39
N ASP A 38 15.12 5.03 -11.69
CA ASP A 38 14.47 4.18 -12.70
C ASP A 38 15.53 3.26 -13.31
N GLY A 39 15.21 1.97 -13.40
CA GLY A 39 16.09 0.95 -13.97
C GLY A 39 15.30 -0.08 -14.81
N PRO A 40 15.98 -0.93 -15.60
CA PRO A 40 15.32 -1.89 -16.46
C PRO A 40 14.59 -2.99 -15.66
N PRO A 41 13.49 -3.56 -16.18
CA PRO A 41 12.83 -4.72 -15.58
C PRO A 41 13.75 -5.95 -15.54
N ALA A 42 13.69 -6.69 -14.43
CA ALA A 42 14.48 -7.88 -14.19
C ALA A 42 13.66 -8.96 -13.43
N GLN A 43 14.31 -10.06 -13.04
CA GLN A 43 13.75 -11.05 -12.12
C GLN A 43 13.89 -10.53 -10.67
N ASN A 44 12.98 -10.90 -9.76
CA ASN A 44 12.93 -10.40 -8.36
C ASN A 44 12.63 -8.88 -8.23
N THR A 45 11.65 -8.41 -9.00
CA THR A 45 11.24 -6.99 -9.09
C THR A 45 10.06 -6.64 -8.19
N GLY A 46 10.13 -5.48 -7.55
CA GLY A 46 9.02 -4.91 -6.78
C GLY A 46 8.05 -4.08 -7.63
N LYS A 47 7.22 -3.27 -6.94
CA LYS A 47 6.50 -2.13 -7.52
C LYS A 47 6.76 -0.91 -6.63
N ALA A 48 6.93 0.26 -7.23
CA ALA A 48 7.16 1.51 -6.49
C ALA A 48 6.01 2.52 -6.69
N LEU A 49 5.82 3.37 -5.68
CA LEU A 49 5.06 4.61 -5.73
C LEU A 49 6.02 5.73 -5.28
N ILE A 50 6.23 6.73 -6.13
CA ILE A 50 7.12 7.86 -5.87
C ILE A 50 6.27 9.13 -5.72
N GLY A 51 6.44 9.83 -4.60
CA GLY A 51 5.74 11.09 -4.31
C GLY A 51 6.11 12.17 -5.32
N GLY A 52 5.11 12.93 -5.79
CA GLY A 52 5.30 14.00 -6.78
C GLY A 52 5.28 13.56 -8.25
N GLY A 53 5.30 12.26 -8.54
CA GLY A 53 5.14 11.71 -9.90
C GLY A 53 3.68 11.44 -10.30
N ALA A 54 3.48 10.80 -11.46
CA ALA A 54 2.16 10.48 -12.04
C ALA A 54 1.31 9.45 -11.23
N GLY A 55 1.71 9.12 -10.00
CA GLY A 55 0.87 8.40 -9.04
C GLY A 55 0.61 6.92 -9.33
N ASN A 56 1.16 6.36 -10.40
CA ASN A 56 0.95 4.98 -10.82
C ASN A 56 2.01 4.04 -10.24
N TRP A 57 1.62 2.77 -10.02
CA TRP A 57 2.57 1.71 -9.69
C TRP A 57 3.56 1.50 -10.84
N GLN A 58 4.82 1.86 -10.65
CA GLN A 58 5.88 1.63 -11.62
C GLN A 58 6.48 0.23 -11.46
N VAL A 59 7.02 -0.33 -12.55
CA VAL A 59 7.88 -1.52 -12.48
C VAL A 59 9.15 -1.11 -11.75
N TYR A 60 9.47 -1.82 -10.68
CA TYR A 60 10.66 -1.52 -9.90
C TYR A 60 11.80 -2.45 -10.31
N PRO A 61 13.07 -2.01 -10.32
CA PRO A 61 14.21 -2.88 -10.65
C PRO A 61 14.45 -3.98 -9.60
N ALA A 62 15.37 -4.90 -9.88
CA ALA A 62 15.64 -6.04 -9.00
C ALA A 62 16.22 -5.58 -7.66
N VAL A 63 15.59 -6.00 -6.55
CA VAL A 63 15.97 -5.56 -5.19
C VAL A 63 17.18 -6.33 -4.61
N THR A 64 17.90 -7.08 -5.42
CA THR A 64 18.98 -7.98 -4.98
C THR A 64 20.38 -7.36 -5.11
N GLY A 65 20.54 -6.29 -5.89
CA GLY A 65 21.78 -5.51 -6.00
C GLY A 65 21.63 -4.16 -5.29
N LEU A 66 22.75 -3.49 -4.99
CA LEU A 66 22.74 -2.15 -4.37
C LEU A 66 22.34 -1.03 -5.35
N VAL A 67 22.65 -1.23 -6.63
CA VAL A 67 22.59 -0.21 -7.70
C VAL A 67 21.24 -0.30 -8.42
N ASP A 68 20.93 0.72 -9.23
CA ASP A 68 19.77 0.79 -10.13
C ASP A 68 18.39 0.86 -9.48
N HIS A 69 18.26 0.88 -8.14
CA HIS A 69 16.95 1.03 -7.50
C HIS A 69 16.98 1.96 -6.27
N SER A 70 15.89 2.73 -6.10
CA SER A 70 15.80 3.82 -5.09
C SER A 70 16.10 3.40 -3.66
N PHE A 71 15.79 2.15 -3.30
CA PHE A 71 15.95 1.65 -1.95
C PHE A 71 17.37 1.16 -1.66
N GLY A 72 18.06 0.59 -2.66
CA GLY A 72 19.49 0.30 -2.57
C GLY A 72 20.27 1.59 -2.38
N LYS A 73 19.98 2.60 -3.20
CA LYS A 73 20.52 3.96 -3.08
C LYS A 73 20.23 4.58 -1.71
N ALA A 74 18.98 4.51 -1.22
CA ALA A 74 18.60 5.04 0.10
C ALA A 74 19.24 4.31 1.30
N VAL A 75 19.84 3.13 1.13
CA VAL A 75 20.60 2.45 2.19
C VAL A 75 22.11 2.39 1.93
N GLU A 76 22.63 3.07 0.91
CA GLU A 76 24.03 2.89 0.48
C GLU A 76 25.03 3.21 1.62
N HIS A 77 24.79 4.29 2.36
CA HIS A 77 25.57 4.71 3.53
C HIS A 77 25.20 3.97 4.82
N VAL A 78 24.17 3.13 4.79
CA VAL A 78 23.82 2.21 5.88
C VAL A 78 24.58 0.89 5.72
N VAL A 79 24.79 0.44 4.48
CA VAL A 79 25.47 -0.84 4.19
C VAL A 79 26.97 -0.70 3.91
N ALA A 80 27.44 0.50 3.57
CA ALA A 80 28.86 0.82 3.40
C ALA A 80 29.24 2.05 4.25
N VAL A 81 30.51 2.11 4.69
CA VAL A 81 31.02 3.22 5.50
C VAL A 81 30.99 4.52 4.70
N ASN A 82 30.47 5.58 5.32
CA ASN A 82 30.57 6.95 4.84
C ASN A 82 30.94 7.87 6.02
N ALA A 83 31.84 8.83 5.80
CA ALA A 83 32.39 9.66 6.87
C ALA A 83 31.37 10.67 7.42
N ASP A 84 30.39 11.06 6.61
CA ASP A 84 29.47 12.18 6.87
C ASP A 84 28.17 11.66 7.48
N ASN A 85 27.50 10.72 6.80
CA ASN A 85 26.25 10.10 7.21
C ASN A 85 26.38 9.34 8.54
N LYS A 86 25.37 9.49 9.40
CA LYS A 86 25.21 8.81 10.70
C LYS A 86 23.79 8.27 10.82
N PHE A 87 23.61 7.09 11.39
CA PHE A 87 22.32 6.44 11.50
C PHE A 87 22.15 5.58 12.75
N ILE A 88 20.88 5.39 13.15
CA ILE A 88 20.47 4.28 13.98
C ILE A 88 19.74 3.25 13.11
N ALA A 89 20.03 1.96 13.31
CA ALA A 89 19.32 0.87 12.66
C ALA A 89 18.64 -0.01 13.71
N TYR A 90 17.36 -0.33 13.48
CA TYR A 90 16.53 -1.04 14.44
C TYR A 90 15.72 -2.14 13.78
N SER A 91 15.56 -3.28 14.46
CA SER A 91 14.82 -4.43 13.95
C SER A 91 14.55 -5.44 15.06
N ASN A 92 13.39 -6.11 15.03
CA ASN A 92 13.11 -7.26 15.88
C ASN A 92 13.77 -8.57 15.38
N VAL A 93 14.23 -8.58 14.13
CA VAL A 93 15.05 -9.66 13.54
C VAL A 93 16.25 -8.99 12.86
N PRO A 94 17.26 -8.55 13.64
CA PRO A 94 18.48 -7.95 13.09
C PRO A 94 19.32 -8.97 12.29
N PRO A 95 20.13 -8.53 11.32
CA PRO A 95 20.99 -9.42 10.55
C PRO A 95 22.07 -10.07 11.41
N ASP A 96 22.27 -11.38 11.20
CA ASP A 96 23.35 -12.18 11.81
C ASP A 96 23.36 -12.24 13.35
N LEU A 97 22.26 -11.82 13.98
CA LEU A 97 22.05 -11.85 15.43
C LEU A 97 20.90 -12.81 15.78
N PRO A 98 21.18 -14.11 15.96
CA PRO A 98 20.16 -15.11 16.25
C PRO A 98 19.58 -14.94 17.67
N LYS A 99 18.31 -15.34 17.85
CA LYS A 99 17.61 -15.48 19.16
C LYS A 99 17.33 -14.18 19.94
N VAL A 100 17.36 -13.00 19.32
CA VAL A 100 16.97 -11.76 20.03
C VAL A 100 15.48 -11.80 20.42
N LYS A 101 15.19 -11.50 21.70
CA LYS A 101 13.83 -11.46 22.25
C LYS A 101 13.39 -10.00 22.46
N THR A 102 12.66 -9.45 21.50
CA THR A 102 11.88 -8.21 21.70
C THR A 102 10.41 -8.45 21.40
N LYS A 103 9.52 -7.67 22.03
CA LYS A 103 8.08 -7.65 21.73
C LYS A 103 7.72 -6.63 20.66
N SER A 104 8.64 -5.77 20.23
CA SER A 104 8.40 -4.89 19.08
C SER A 104 8.48 -5.67 17.78
N ASN A 105 7.79 -5.21 16.73
CA ASN A 105 7.95 -5.71 15.36
C ASN A 105 8.63 -4.69 14.43
N SER A 106 8.76 -3.44 14.90
CA SER A 106 9.27 -2.30 14.16
C SER A 106 10.69 -2.57 13.63
N LYS A 107 10.89 -2.28 12.35
CA LYS A 107 12.20 -2.31 11.67
C LYS A 107 12.38 -1.06 10.83
N GLY A 108 13.62 -0.61 10.70
CA GLY A 108 13.92 0.61 9.97
C GLY A 108 15.30 1.17 10.25
N VAL A 109 15.53 2.33 9.65
CA VAL A 109 16.75 3.13 9.80
C VAL A 109 16.35 4.59 9.91
N LEU A 110 16.94 5.33 10.84
CA LEU A 110 16.82 6.78 10.93
C LEU A 110 18.23 7.35 10.75
N MET A 111 18.45 8.09 9.67
CA MET A 111 19.76 8.57 9.23
C MET A 111 19.77 10.08 9.02
N MET A 112 20.94 10.68 9.20
CA MET A 112 21.20 12.11 9.01
C MET A 112 22.64 12.33 8.50
N ASP A 113 22.87 13.44 7.81
CA ASP A 113 24.21 13.98 7.57
C ASP A 113 24.38 15.21 8.48
N PRO A 114 25.17 15.13 9.57
CA PRO A 114 25.39 16.25 10.49
C PRO A 114 26.08 17.47 9.86
N GLY A 115 26.68 17.34 8.66
CA GLY A 115 27.34 18.43 7.95
C GLY A 115 26.43 19.21 7.00
N VAL A 116 25.22 18.72 6.71
CA VAL A 116 24.32 19.29 5.70
C VAL A 116 22.92 19.51 6.26
N THR A 117 22.46 20.76 6.24
CA THR A 117 21.16 21.17 6.78
C THR A 117 19.99 20.43 6.13
N ASP A 118 19.09 19.91 6.97
CA ASP A 118 17.89 19.16 6.57
C ASP A 118 18.19 17.96 5.66
N ALA A 119 19.39 17.39 5.79
CA ALA A 119 19.78 16.15 5.15
C ALA A 119 19.52 14.98 6.10
N ALA A 120 18.29 14.50 6.13
CA ALA A 120 17.91 13.31 6.90
C ALA A 120 16.81 12.47 6.21
N ALA A 121 16.80 11.17 6.52
CA ALA A 121 15.75 10.25 6.09
C ALA A 121 15.36 9.24 7.17
N TRP A 122 14.11 8.82 7.11
CA TRP A 122 13.57 7.74 7.92
C TRP A 122 13.00 6.64 7.03
N ILE A 123 13.52 5.44 7.22
CA ILE A 123 13.12 4.22 6.51
C ILE A 123 12.35 3.33 7.48
N VAL A 124 11.20 2.81 7.03
CA VAL A 124 10.40 1.80 7.73
C VAL A 124 10.14 0.63 6.78
N HIS A 125 10.39 -0.60 7.24
CA HIS A 125 10.21 -1.79 6.40
C HIS A 125 9.76 -3.02 7.18
N THR A 126 9.31 -4.06 6.46
CA THR A 126 8.92 -5.34 7.07
C THR A 126 9.97 -6.45 6.95
N VAL A 127 10.97 -6.31 6.06
CA VAL A 127 12.02 -7.30 5.77
C VAL A 127 12.83 -7.66 7.03
N PRO A 128 12.82 -8.93 7.50
CA PRO A 128 13.70 -9.41 8.58
C PRO A 128 15.13 -9.64 8.07
N GLY A 129 16.14 -9.49 8.94
CA GLY A 129 17.55 -9.72 8.57
C GLY A 129 18.18 -8.63 7.69
N PHE A 130 17.55 -7.46 7.59
CA PHE A 130 17.95 -6.35 6.73
C PHE A 130 17.82 -4.99 7.48
N PRO A 131 18.58 -3.94 7.13
CA PRO A 131 19.81 -3.94 6.33
C PRO A 131 21.03 -4.48 7.11
N LYS A 132 22.07 -4.93 6.40
CA LYS A 132 23.36 -5.27 7.04
C LYS A 132 24.18 -4.01 7.29
N ALA A 133 23.96 -3.39 8.44
CA ALA A 133 24.70 -2.19 8.88
C ALA A 133 26.22 -2.36 8.70
N LEU A 134 26.82 -1.49 7.88
CA LEU A 134 28.23 -1.40 7.49
C LEU A 134 28.86 -2.70 6.94
N ARG A 135 28.06 -3.65 6.45
CA ARG A 135 28.52 -5.00 6.06
C ARG A 135 28.05 -5.45 4.68
N GLY A 136 27.90 -4.50 3.76
CA GLY A 136 27.56 -4.71 2.36
C GLY A 136 26.06 -4.92 2.11
N TYR A 137 25.62 -4.64 0.89
CA TYR A 137 24.24 -4.85 0.50
C TYR A 137 23.93 -6.33 0.31
N VAL A 138 23.00 -6.87 1.09
CA VAL A 138 22.44 -8.21 0.90
C VAL A 138 20.95 -8.16 1.20
N PHE A 139 20.12 -8.27 0.16
CA PHE A 139 18.69 -8.55 0.37
C PHE A 139 18.53 -10.03 0.80
N PRO A 140 17.86 -10.35 1.92
CA PRO A 140 17.81 -11.71 2.43
C PRO A 140 17.15 -12.70 1.45
N PRO A 141 17.84 -13.77 1.01
CA PRO A 141 17.31 -14.67 -0.04
C PRO A 141 15.96 -15.32 0.30
N ALA A 142 15.73 -15.64 1.58
CA ALA A 142 14.47 -16.23 2.07
C ALA A 142 13.26 -15.26 2.02
N GLU A 143 13.52 -13.97 1.83
CA GLU A 143 12.51 -12.91 1.80
C GLU A 143 12.19 -12.45 0.37
N ILE A 144 12.96 -12.89 -0.64
CA ILE A 144 12.71 -12.57 -2.06
C ILE A 144 11.34 -13.11 -2.53
N GLN A 145 10.91 -14.25 -2.00
CA GLN A 145 9.65 -14.90 -2.35
C GLN A 145 8.43 -14.37 -1.57
N LYS A 146 8.59 -13.29 -0.80
CA LYS A 146 7.55 -12.77 0.10
C LYS A 146 7.15 -11.33 -0.23
N GLY A 147 5.90 -11.01 0.07
CA GLY A 147 5.39 -9.64 0.03
C GLY A 147 5.97 -8.82 1.18
N HIS A 148 6.66 -7.72 0.85
CA HIS A 148 7.20 -6.77 1.79
C HIS A 148 6.76 -5.34 1.47
N LEU A 149 6.70 -4.51 2.50
CA LEU A 149 6.47 -3.08 2.38
C LEU A 149 7.70 -2.35 2.90
N LEU A 150 8.15 -1.35 2.14
CA LEU A 150 9.29 -0.49 2.46
C LEU A 150 8.88 0.96 2.14
N ILE A 151 9.14 1.87 3.06
CA ILE A 151 8.83 3.30 2.96
C ILE A 151 10.11 4.06 3.30
N CYS A 152 10.49 5.02 2.45
CA CYS A 152 11.55 5.98 2.70
C CYS A 152 10.95 7.39 2.72
N LEU A 153 11.17 8.13 3.81
CA LEU A 153 10.72 9.51 3.98
C LEU A 153 11.95 10.41 4.15
N THR A 154 12.14 11.39 3.26
CA THR A 154 13.08 12.50 3.51
C THR A 154 12.44 13.45 4.51
N ILE A 155 13.17 13.81 5.57
CA ILE A 155 12.67 14.56 6.71
C ILE A 155 13.59 15.74 7.03
N MET A 156 13.01 16.81 7.59
CA MET A 156 13.80 17.87 8.21
C MET A 156 14.49 17.32 9.47
N GLU A 157 15.66 17.85 9.82
CA GLU A 157 16.40 17.41 11.02
C GLU A 157 15.60 17.61 12.32
N SER A 158 14.76 18.64 12.34
CA SER A 158 13.81 18.93 13.42
C SER A 158 12.83 17.80 13.72
N GLN A 159 12.62 16.86 12.79
CA GLN A 159 11.72 15.72 12.96
C GLN A 159 12.39 14.48 13.58
N ILE A 160 13.72 14.47 13.69
CA ILE A 160 14.50 13.32 14.21
C ILE A 160 14.12 13.00 15.67
N ASP A 161 14.11 13.99 16.56
CA ASP A 161 13.74 13.79 17.97
C ASP A 161 12.25 13.43 18.17
N PRO A 162 11.29 14.08 17.47
CA PRO A 162 9.90 13.62 17.40
C PRO A 162 9.73 12.15 16.97
N ILE A 163 10.44 11.70 15.94
CA ILE A 163 10.42 10.30 15.49
C ILE A 163 11.03 9.40 16.57
N ALA A 164 12.18 9.78 17.14
CA ALA A 164 12.82 9.03 18.22
C ALA A 164 11.88 8.85 19.43
N LYS A 165 11.10 9.87 19.80
CA LYS A 165 10.06 9.77 20.84
C LYS A 165 9.00 8.71 20.52
N THR A 166 8.57 8.58 19.27
CA THR A 166 7.63 7.52 18.86
C THR A 166 8.26 6.13 18.88
N LEU A 167 9.54 6.02 18.49
CA LEU A 167 10.30 4.79 18.54
C LEU A 167 10.53 4.34 19.99
N ARG A 168 10.85 5.24 20.92
CA ARG A 168 10.96 4.93 22.36
C ARG A 168 9.69 4.28 22.92
N ILE A 169 8.51 4.73 22.49
CA ILE A 169 7.23 4.13 22.88
C ILE A 169 7.02 2.76 22.23
N ALA A 170 7.45 2.57 20.98
CA ALA A 170 7.40 1.30 20.25
C ALA A 170 8.50 0.30 20.67
N THR A 171 9.44 0.71 21.52
CA THR A 171 10.56 -0.07 22.08
C THR A 171 11.21 -1.06 21.10
N PRO A 172 11.65 -0.62 19.90
CA PRO A 172 12.39 -1.47 19.00
C PRO A 172 13.76 -1.81 19.59
N LEU A 173 14.37 -2.88 19.09
CA LEU A 173 15.78 -3.16 19.37
C LEU A 173 16.63 -2.33 18.40
N ILE A 174 17.44 -1.41 18.93
CA ILE A 174 18.54 -0.79 18.19
C ILE A 174 19.67 -1.81 18.09
N TYR A 175 20.16 -2.10 16.89
CA TYR A 175 21.28 -3.03 16.65
C TYR A 175 22.52 -2.37 16.02
N HIS A 176 22.39 -1.10 15.62
CA HIS A 176 23.50 -0.24 15.22
C HIS A 176 23.17 1.21 15.56
N SER A 177 24.18 1.97 15.99
CA SER A 177 24.14 3.42 16.18
C SER A 177 25.56 3.96 16.08
N ASP A 178 25.79 4.94 15.21
CA ASP A 178 27.04 5.69 15.13
C ASP A 178 26.84 7.21 15.35
N ILE A 179 25.64 7.62 15.80
CA ILE A 179 25.29 9.03 16.05
C ILE A 179 26.26 9.65 17.08
N PRO A 180 26.95 10.77 16.75
CA PRO A 180 27.85 11.44 17.68
C PRO A 180 27.10 12.06 18.87
N ASP A 181 27.73 12.12 20.04
CA ASP A 181 27.14 12.70 21.26
C ASP A 181 26.59 14.12 21.05
N ALA A 182 27.29 14.99 20.32
CA ALA A 182 26.81 16.34 19.99
C ALA A 182 25.45 16.38 19.27
N GLN A 183 25.14 15.34 18.47
CA GLN A 183 23.86 15.19 17.79
C GLN A 183 22.79 14.54 18.70
N MET A 184 23.20 13.81 19.74
CA MET A 184 22.31 13.23 20.74
C MET A 184 21.97 14.19 21.88
N ASP A 185 22.90 15.04 22.31
CA ASP A 185 22.71 15.99 23.42
C ASP A 185 21.68 17.08 23.08
N SER A 186 21.59 17.44 21.79
CA SER A 186 20.54 18.29 21.23
C SER A 186 19.19 17.57 21.00
N ARG A 187 19.17 16.23 21.10
CA ARG A 187 18.02 15.37 20.76
C ARG A 187 17.76 14.35 21.89
N PRO A 188 17.13 14.77 23.01
CA PRO A 188 17.05 13.96 24.23
C PRO A 188 16.24 12.65 24.08
N ASN A 189 15.26 12.58 23.17
CA ASN A 189 14.59 11.32 22.85
C ASN A 189 15.43 10.42 21.94
N LEU A 190 16.30 10.98 21.09
CA LEU A 190 17.28 10.18 20.35
C LEU A 190 18.31 9.56 21.30
N LYS A 191 18.92 10.34 22.18
CA LYS A 191 19.88 9.84 23.19
C LYS A 191 19.27 8.70 24.00
N LYS A 192 18.11 8.94 24.61
CA LYS A 192 17.38 7.94 25.41
C LYS A 192 16.87 6.72 24.63
N LEU A 193 16.78 6.79 23.29
CA LEU A 193 16.47 5.64 22.44
C LEU A 193 17.71 4.77 22.22
N VAL A 194 18.86 5.40 21.94
CA VAL A 194 20.15 4.73 21.78
C VAL A 194 20.63 4.10 23.09
N ASP A 195 20.50 4.82 24.20
CA ASP A 195 20.82 4.33 25.56
C ASP A 195 19.89 3.20 26.05
N GLY A 196 18.81 2.90 25.33
CA GLY A 196 17.84 1.87 25.71
C GLY A 196 17.00 2.22 26.95
N GLU A 197 16.76 3.51 27.24
CA GLU A 197 16.03 3.93 28.45
C GLU A 197 14.55 3.50 28.39
N SER A 198 14.25 2.36 29.02
CA SER A 198 12.91 1.75 29.10
C SER A 198 11.90 2.52 29.96
N ARG A 199 12.33 3.56 30.70
CA ARG A 199 11.44 4.41 31.50
C ARG A 199 10.77 5.45 30.59
N PHE A 200 9.47 5.27 30.39
CA PHE A 200 8.62 6.23 29.70
C PHE A 200 7.46 6.65 30.62
N MET A 201 7.37 7.94 30.94
CA MET A 201 6.26 8.49 31.73
C MET A 201 4.98 8.56 30.87
N PRO A 202 3.78 8.33 31.45
CA PRO A 202 2.52 8.48 30.72
C PRO A 202 2.39 9.86 30.02
N PRO A 203 1.71 9.94 28.87
CA PRO A 203 0.90 8.90 28.24
C PRO A 203 1.72 7.82 27.53
N LEU A 204 1.31 6.56 27.70
CA LEU A 204 1.94 5.38 27.09
C LEU A 204 1.55 5.17 25.61
N THR A 205 1.06 6.24 24.97
CA THR A 205 0.61 6.31 23.58
C THR A 205 0.90 7.71 23.06
N VAL A 206 1.34 7.83 21.81
CA VAL A 206 1.58 9.11 21.14
C VAL A 206 0.91 9.14 19.77
N SER A 207 0.51 10.34 19.37
CA SER A 207 0.19 10.72 17.99
C SER A 207 1.15 11.85 17.66
N GLN A 208 2.13 11.60 16.82
CA GLN A 208 3.12 12.59 16.40
C GLN A 208 2.90 12.91 14.93
N GLU A 209 2.67 14.17 14.61
CA GLU A 209 2.68 14.63 13.21
C GLU A 209 4.10 15.10 12.85
N ILE A 210 4.52 14.76 11.64
CA ILE A 210 5.74 15.23 10.99
C ILE A 210 5.42 15.61 9.54
N SER A 211 6.27 16.45 8.95
CA SER A 211 6.23 16.79 7.52
C SER A 211 7.51 16.33 6.85
N THR A 212 7.41 15.74 5.66
CA THR A 212 8.60 15.47 4.82
C THR A 212 9.21 16.77 4.30
N GLU A 213 10.51 16.78 4.08
CA GLU A 213 11.20 17.91 3.45
C GLU A 213 10.89 17.96 1.95
N ASN A 214 9.87 18.73 1.56
CA ASN A 214 9.64 19.24 0.20
C ASN A 214 8.61 20.39 0.20
N ALA A 215 8.52 21.14 -0.90
CA ALA A 215 7.64 22.32 -1.05
C ALA A 215 6.12 22.07 -0.92
N ARG A 216 5.67 20.81 -0.86
CA ARG A 216 4.28 20.40 -0.60
C ARG A 216 4.21 19.32 0.50
N GLY A 217 5.14 19.38 1.47
CA GLY A 217 5.51 18.29 2.38
C GLY A 217 4.39 17.31 2.75
N LEU A 218 4.62 16.01 2.48
CA LEU A 218 3.70 14.94 2.84
C LEU A 218 3.47 14.97 4.34
N LYS A 219 2.20 15.07 4.74
CA LYS A 219 1.80 15.01 6.15
C LYS A 219 1.79 13.55 6.59
N VAL A 220 2.63 13.24 7.57
CA VAL A 220 2.76 11.89 8.12
C VAL A 220 2.43 11.93 9.61
N THR A 221 1.50 11.08 10.03
CA THR A 221 1.12 10.91 11.44
C THR A 221 1.59 9.55 11.94
N ILE A 222 2.46 9.55 12.93
CA ILE A 222 2.98 8.35 13.59
C ILE A 222 2.17 8.11 14.86
N TYR A 223 1.54 6.93 14.94
CA TYR A 223 0.85 6.46 16.13
C TYR A 223 1.68 5.35 16.78
N SER A 224 2.13 5.54 18.02
CA SER A 224 2.84 4.50 18.77
C SER A 224 2.17 4.21 20.11
N LYS A 225 2.26 2.96 20.56
CA LYS A 225 1.85 2.52 21.90
C LYS A 225 2.91 1.65 22.55
N GLY A 226 3.09 1.81 23.85
CA GLY A 226 3.91 0.91 24.66
C GLY A 226 3.10 -0.30 25.14
N GLU A 227 3.78 -1.41 25.47
CA GLU A 227 3.15 -2.62 26.04
C GLU A 227 2.21 -2.30 27.21
N LYS A 228 2.66 -1.45 28.14
CA LYS A 228 1.91 -1.10 29.36
C LYS A 228 0.58 -0.37 29.09
N SER A 229 0.37 0.19 27.89
CA SER A 229 -0.90 0.82 27.51
C SER A 229 -2.07 -0.18 27.45
N ARG A 230 -1.79 -1.46 27.17
CA ARG A 230 -2.78 -2.52 26.92
C ARG A 230 -3.81 -2.21 25.82
N TYR A 231 -3.57 -1.20 24.99
CA TYR A 231 -4.47 -0.81 23.91
C TYR A 231 -4.25 -1.67 22.66
N GLU A 232 -5.33 -1.97 21.97
CA GLU A 232 -5.35 -2.63 20.66
C GLU A 232 -5.13 -1.54 19.59
N ILE A 233 -4.00 -1.58 18.85
CA ILE A 233 -3.55 -0.48 17.98
C ILE A 233 -4.61 -0.08 16.92
N TYR A 234 -5.31 -1.02 16.30
CA TYR A 234 -6.26 -0.75 15.23
C TYR A 234 -7.54 -0.08 15.76
N LYS A 235 -8.27 -0.70 16.69
CA LYS A 235 -9.56 -0.18 17.18
C LYS A 235 -9.43 0.91 18.23
N ARG A 236 -8.49 0.79 19.18
CA ARG A 236 -8.40 1.71 20.33
C ARG A 236 -7.59 2.96 20.01
N ILE A 237 -6.73 2.92 18.99
CA ILE A 237 -5.94 4.07 18.52
C ILE A 237 -6.37 4.47 17.10
N LEU A 238 -6.08 3.67 16.06
CA LEU A 238 -6.26 4.11 14.66
C LEU A 238 -7.71 4.49 14.31
N VAL A 239 -8.71 3.63 14.55
CA VAL A 239 -10.13 3.95 14.30
C VAL A 239 -10.63 5.14 15.13
N LYS A 240 -10.06 5.37 16.33
CA LYS A 240 -10.41 6.54 17.15
C LYS A 240 -9.82 7.83 16.60
N GLN A 241 -8.55 7.81 16.18
CA GLN A 241 -7.82 8.99 15.74
C GLN A 241 -8.20 9.39 14.32
N LEU A 242 -8.26 8.42 13.40
CA LEU A 242 -8.70 8.62 12.01
C LEU A 242 -10.20 8.94 11.91
N LYS A 243 -10.99 8.59 12.94
CA LYS A 243 -12.45 8.82 13.05
C LYS A 243 -13.29 8.20 11.91
N SER A 244 -12.70 7.35 11.07
CA SER A 244 -13.25 6.73 9.87
C SER A 244 -13.35 5.19 9.99
N THR A 245 -13.91 4.54 8.98
CA THR A 245 -13.74 3.09 8.79
C THR A 245 -12.35 2.83 8.23
N ILE A 246 -11.79 1.66 8.51
CA ILE A 246 -10.49 1.23 7.95
C ILE A 246 -10.65 -0.09 7.20
N LYS A 247 -10.04 -0.22 6.02
CA LYS A 247 -9.84 -1.49 5.30
C LYS A 247 -8.42 -1.97 5.60
N VAL A 248 -8.26 -3.17 6.14
CA VAL A 248 -6.98 -3.65 6.69
C VAL A 248 -6.49 -4.92 5.99
N TRP A 249 -5.26 -4.86 5.46
CA TRP A 249 -4.47 -6.00 4.99
C TRP A 249 -3.49 -6.40 6.08
N THR A 250 -3.64 -7.62 6.61
CA THR A 250 -2.93 -8.06 7.83
C THR A 250 -3.24 -9.53 8.12
N THR A 251 -2.27 -10.27 8.67
CA THR A 251 -2.49 -11.64 9.18
C THR A 251 -3.32 -11.61 10.47
N ARG A 252 -3.94 -12.74 10.82
CA ARG A 252 -5.00 -12.83 11.84
C ARG A 252 -4.83 -14.06 12.71
N ASP A 253 -5.25 -13.96 13.97
CA ASP A 253 -5.36 -15.08 14.90
C ASP A 253 -6.80 -15.65 14.99
N ASN A 254 -7.71 -15.15 14.15
CA ASN A 254 -9.16 -15.43 14.16
C ASN A 254 -9.91 -15.05 15.45
N ILE A 255 -9.25 -14.44 16.44
CA ILE A 255 -9.88 -13.98 17.68
C ILE A 255 -10.39 -12.55 17.52
N LEU A 256 -9.61 -11.67 16.89
CA LEU A 256 -10.09 -10.33 16.52
C LEU A 256 -10.90 -10.41 15.22
N LYS A 257 -12.16 -9.99 15.29
CA LYS A 257 -13.12 -9.98 14.18
C LYS A 257 -13.30 -8.56 13.64
N SER A 258 -13.81 -8.45 12.41
CA SER A 258 -14.32 -7.19 11.86
C SER A 258 -15.31 -6.55 12.83
N ASP A 259 -15.20 -5.24 13.02
CA ASP A 259 -16.09 -4.48 13.89
C ASP A 259 -17.01 -3.61 13.04
N CYS A 260 -18.31 -3.89 13.08
CA CYS A 260 -19.35 -3.14 12.38
C CYS A 260 -20.26 -2.35 13.35
N ARG A 261 -19.91 -2.25 14.64
CA ARG A 261 -20.82 -1.76 15.71
C ARG A 261 -21.02 -0.24 15.73
N LYS A 262 -20.22 0.54 15.01
CA LYS A 262 -20.33 2.02 14.99
C LYS A 262 -20.37 2.51 13.56
N PHE A 263 -21.51 3.09 13.17
CA PHE A 263 -21.67 3.68 11.84
C PHE A 263 -20.50 4.63 11.52
N GLY A 264 -19.89 4.46 10.34
CA GLY A 264 -18.72 5.22 9.90
C GLY A 264 -17.38 4.91 10.60
N ARG A 265 -17.31 4.04 11.62
CA ARG A 265 -16.07 3.74 12.39
C ARG A 265 -15.85 2.25 12.59
N ASN A 266 -15.71 1.55 11.47
CA ASN A 266 -15.66 0.09 11.40
C ASN A 266 -14.26 -0.43 11.05
N ILE A 267 -14.01 -1.71 11.32
CA ILE A 267 -12.82 -2.44 10.84
C ILE A 267 -13.28 -3.43 9.77
N LYS A 268 -13.00 -3.13 8.51
CA LYS A 268 -13.17 -4.02 7.36
C LYS A 268 -11.86 -4.76 7.12
N LEU A 269 -11.93 -6.08 6.96
CA LEU A 269 -10.76 -6.94 6.76
C LEU A 269 -10.67 -7.32 5.28
N ILE A 270 -9.55 -7.02 4.63
CA ILE A 270 -9.33 -7.31 3.20
C ILE A 270 -9.10 -8.82 3.04
N THR A 271 -9.80 -9.51 2.15
CA THR A 271 -9.62 -10.96 1.97
C THR A 271 -8.42 -11.29 1.06
N SER A 272 -7.73 -12.37 1.39
CA SER A 272 -6.67 -12.98 0.58
C SER A 272 -7.26 -13.74 -0.62
N PRO A 273 -6.61 -13.78 -1.81
CA PRO A 273 -5.43 -13.01 -2.22
C PRO A 273 -5.76 -11.63 -2.81
N ILE A 274 -4.83 -10.68 -2.69
CA ILE A 274 -4.86 -9.38 -3.38
C ILE A 274 -4.06 -9.42 -4.69
N SER A 275 -4.15 -8.35 -5.48
CA SER A 275 -3.29 -8.11 -6.66
C SER A 275 -2.67 -6.72 -6.56
N VAL A 276 -1.34 -6.65 -6.50
CA VAL A 276 -0.55 -5.42 -6.49
C VAL A 276 -0.05 -5.18 -7.92
N ASN A 277 -0.80 -4.39 -8.69
CA ASN A 277 -0.52 -4.08 -10.10
C ASN A 277 -0.17 -5.34 -10.93
N GLY A 278 -1.04 -6.35 -10.85
CA GLY A 278 -0.92 -7.63 -11.57
C GLY A 278 -0.19 -8.73 -10.80
N HIS A 279 0.62 -8.41 -9.79
CA HIS A 279 1.29 -9.42 -8.95
C HIS A 279 0.34 -9.91 -7.86
N ALA A 280 0.03 -11.21 -7.85
CA ALA A 280 -0.77 -11.81 -6.79
C ALA A 280 0.00 -11.86 -5.46
N SER A 281 -0.68 -11.57 -4.35
CA SER A 281 -0.12 -11.71 -2.99
C SER A 281 -1.18 -12.28 -2.05
N SER A 282 -0.77 -13.14 -1.12
CA SER A 282 -1.66 -13.81 -0.16
C SER A 282 -1.21 -13.54 1.29
N LEU A 283 -2.09 -13.71 2.28
CA LEU A 283 -1.74 -13.51 3.70
C LEU A 283 -0.69 -14.51 4.22
N GLU A 284 -0.43 -15.57 3.46
CA GLU A 284 0.58 -16.59 3.73
C GLU A 284 1.94 -16.22 3.12
N SER A 285 1.95 -15.50 1.99
CA SER A 285 3.16 -15.04 1.29
C SER A 285 3.56 -13.60 1.66
N ASP A 286 2.66 -12.81 2.25
CA ASP A 286 2.83 -11.37 2.49
C ASP A 286 3.00 -11.07 3.98
N VAL A 287 4.14 -10.47 4.36
CA VAL A 287 4.42 -10.08 5.74
C VAL A 287 4.23 -8.58 5.96
N SER A 288 3.60 -7.86 5.03
CA SER A 288 3.18 -6.47 5.25
C SER A 288 1.88 -6.38 6.04
N GLN A 289 1.74 -5.30 6.82
CA GLN A 289 0.48 -4.93 7.44
C GLN A 289 0.21 -3.46 7.09
N TRP A 290 -0.93 -3.21 6.45
CA TRP A 290 -1.32 -1.87 6.05
C TRP A 290 -2.83 -1.67 6.08
N LEU A 291 -3.26 -0.41 6.11
CA LEU A 291 -4.67 -0.04 6.02
C LEU A 291 -4.89 1.20 5.17
N VAL A 292 -6.15 1.38 4.76
CA VAL A 292 -6.65 2.62 4.16
C VAL A 292 -7.97 3.08 4.80
N SER A 293 -8.18 4.39 4.88
CA SER A 293 -9.39 5.01 5.48
C SER A 293 -10.60 5.04 4.55
N GLU A 294 -11.82 4.89 5.08
CA GLU A 294 -13.06 5.03 4.32
C GLU A 294 -14.12 5.80 5.15
N PRO A 295 -14.56 7.00 4.72
CA PRO A 295 -13.91 7.87 3.73
C PRO A 295 -12.57 8.43 4.24
N GLY A 296 -11.75 8.98 3.33
CA GLY A 296 -10.51 9.70 3.66
C GLY A 296 -9.35 9.36 2.70
N ASN A 297 -8.22 10.06 2.84
CA ASN A 297 -7.03 9.91 2.00
C ASN A 297 -5.83 9.31 2.77
N LYS A 298 -6.09 8.59 3.86
CA LYS A 298 -5.04 8.06 4.74
C LYS A 298 -4.69 6.63 4.32
N PHE A 299 -3.41 6.41 4.02
CA PHE A 299 -2.76 5.10 3.99
C PHE A 299 -1.92 4.94 5.25
N CYS A 300 -1.87 3.77 5.88
CA CYS A 300 -0.94 3.52 6.97
C CYS A 300 -0.23 2.17 6.84
N ALA A 301 1.06 2.13 7.14
CA ALA A 301 1.81 0.92 7.46
C ALA A 301 1.78 0.67 8.98
N ILE A 302 1.67 -0.58 9.41
CA ILE A 302 1.63 -0.99 10.83
C ILE A 302 2.68 -2.08 11.05
N ASP A 303 3.37 -2.11 12.19
CA ASP A 303 4.37 -3.15 12.48
C ASP A 303 3.76 -4.45 13.05
N LYS A 304 2.56 -4.37 13.65
CA LYS A 304 1.87 -5.49 14.30
C LYS A 304 0.71 -6.06 13.48
N PRO A 305 0.58 -7.40 13.39
CA PRO A 305 -0.58 -8.05 12.79
C PRO A 305 -1.85 -7.86 13.64
N TYR A 306 -3.03 -8.11 13.06
CA TYR A 306 -4.31 -7.98 13.75
C TYR A 306 -4.63 -9.23 14.59
N HIS A 307 -3.74 -9.49 15.55
CA HIS A 307 -3.88 -10.55 16.55
C HIS A 307 -4.32 -9.93 17.88
N LYS A 308 -4.84 -10.73 18.83
CA LYS A 308 -5.21 -10.28 20.17
C LYS A 308 -3.99 -10.05 21.08
N SER A 309 -2.87 -10.74 20.83
CA SER A 309 -1.66 -10.66 21.65
C SER A 309 -1.04 -9.25 21.64
N GLN A 310 -1.00 -8.59 20.46
CA GLN A 310 -0.43 -7.25 20.28
C GLN A 310 -0.98 -6.19 21.22
N ALA A 311 -2.18 -6.36 21.78
CA ALA A 311 -2.69 -5.45 22.80
C ALA A 311 -1.71 -5.32 24.00
N LYS A 312 -1.01 -6.42 24.35
CA LYS A 312 0.02 -6.50 25.41
C LYS A 312 1.46 -6.34 24.88
N GLU A 313 1.64 -5.88 23.65
CA GLU A 313 2.94 -5.65 23.01
C GLU A 313 3.06 -4.16 22.66
N PRO A 314 4.26 -3.61 22.46
CA PRO A 314 4.39 -2.31 21.80
C PRO A 314 3.96 -2.41 20.32
N ALA A 315 3.54 -1.29 19.72
CA ALA A 315 3.21 -1.21 18.29
C ALA A 315 3.40 0.20 17.76
N MET A 316 3.66 0.31 16.46
CA MET A 316 3.76 1.56 15.70
C MET A 316 2.96 1.46 14.40
N ALA A 317 2.35 2.59 14.01
CA ALA A 317 1.74 2.78 12.71
C ALA A 317 2.17 4.13 12.13
N VAL A 318 2.56 4.14 10.85
CA VAL A 318 2.98 5.33 10.11
C VAL A 318 1.92 5.61 9.05
N CYS A 319 1.14 6.67 9.25
CA CYS A 319 0.04 7.06 8.38
C CYS A 319 0.42 8.25 7.49
N ILE A 320 0.31 8.10 6.17
CA ILE A 320 0.56 9.15 5.18
C ILE A 320 -0.80 9.71 4.71
N ASP A 321 -0.93 11.03 4.66
CA ASP A 321 -2.07 11.73 4.08
C ASP A 321 -1.78 12.16 2.65
N ASP A 322 -2.04 11.25 1.71
CA ASP A 322 -1.84 11.50 0.29
C ASP A 322 -2.90 10.74 -0.52
N ALA A 323 -3.71 11.49 -1.27
CA ALA A 323 -4.81 10.93 -2.05
C ALA A 323 -4.34 9.95 -3.14
N THR A 324 -3.13 10.13 -3.65
CA THR A 324 -2.53 9.32 -4.71
C THR A 324 -2.13 7.95 -4.17
N ILE A 325 -1.35 7.93 -3.07
CA ILE A 325 -0.96 6.71 -2.37
C ILE A 325 -2.21 5.98 -1.86
N PHE A 326 -3.13 6.71 -1.23
CA PHE A 326 -4.41 6.15 -0.77
C PHE A 326 -5.18 5.47 -1.91
N THR A 327 -5.33 6.11 -3.06
CA THR A 327 -6.06 5.58 -4.21
C THR A 327 -5.50 4.23 -4.63
N ARG A 328 -4.16 4.12 -4.74
CA ARG A 328 -3.48 2.89 -5.18
C ARG A 328 -3.63 1.73 -4.20
N PHE A 329 -3.59 1.98 -2.89
CA PHE A 329 -3.86 0.94 -1.89
C PHE A 329 -5.36 0.62 -1.74
N ASN A 330 -6.24 1.58 -1.99
CA ASN A 330 -7.69 1.35 -2.00
C ASN A 330 -8.15 0.53 -3.22
N GLU A 331 -7.53 0.69 -4.39
CA GLU A 331 -7.73 -0.18 -5.57
C GLU A 331 -7.40 -1.64 -5.24
N ILE A 332 -6.24 -1.89 -4.60
CA ILE A 332 -5.83 -3.21 -4.11
C ILE A 332 -6.86 -3.77 -3.11
N ALA A 333 -7.35 -2.94 -2.19
CA ALA A 333 -8.36 -3.32 -1.20
C ALA A 333 -9.76 -3.62 -1.80
N ILE A 334 -10.07 -3.09 -2.99
CA ILE A 334 -11.34 -3.31 -3.70
C ILE A 334 -11.29 -4.56 -4.58
N TYR A 335 -10.14 -4.89 -5.16
CA TYR A 335 -9.97 -5.96 -6.16
C TYR A 335 -10.61 -7.32 -5.76
N HIS A 336 -10.60 -7.65 -4.45
CA HIS A 336 -11.15 -8.93 -3.98
C HIS A 336 -12.67 -8.93 -3.71
N ILE A 337 -13.34 -7.78 -3.60
CA ILE A 337 -14.82 -7.73 -3.55
C ILE A 337 -15.41 -8.30 -4.84
N LEU A 338 -14.70 -8.13 -5.97
CA LEU A 338 -15.09 -8.67 -7.28
C LEU A 338 -14.67 -10.13 -7.46
N LYS A 339 -13.52 -10.57 -6.90
CA LYS A 339 -13.05 -11.96 -7.04
C LYS A 339 -13.76 -13.00 -6.17
N HIS A 340 -14.42 -12.62 -5.07
CA HIS A 340 -15.31 -13.56 -4.34
C HIS A 340 -16.53 -13.99 -5.17
N GLN A 341 -16.85 -13.32 -6.28
CA GLN A 341 -17.78 -13.84 -7.27
C GLN A 341 -17.12 -14.89 -8.17
N ASN A 342 -16.42 -15.87 -7.58
CA ASN A 342 -15.69 -16.93 -8.28
C ASN A 342 -16.60 -18.02 -8.88
N VAL A 343 -17.85 -17.65 -9.21
CA VAL A 343 -18.55 -18.22 -10.36
C VAL A 343 -17.65 -18.00 -11.58
N ARG A 344 -17.65 -18.93 -12.55
CA ARG A 344 -17.04 -18.69 -13.87
C ARG A 344 -17.83 -17.63 -14.66
N ILE A 345 -17.84 -16.39 -14.17
CA ILE A 345 -18.24 -15.23 -14.93
C ILE A 345 -17.10 -14.98 -15.93
N LYS A 346 -17.23 -15.61 -17.10
CA LYS A 346 -16.72 -15.03 -18.35
C LYS A 346 -17.23 -13.59 -18.31
N LEU A 347 -16.33 -12.60 -18.19
CA LEU A 347 -16.70 -11.23 -17.85
C LEU A 347 -17.36 -10.50 -19.03
N VAL A 348 -18.54 -10.96 -19.40
CA VAL A 348 -19.56 -10.21 -20.13
C VAL A 348 -20.15 -9.23 -19.12
N LEU A 349 -19.34 -8.24 -18.71
CA LEU A 349 -19.79 -7.11 -17.89
C LEU A 349 -20.63 -6.18 -18.77
N VAL A 350 -21.82 -6.65 -19.16
CA VAL A 350 -22.83 -5.87 -19.88
C VAL A 350 -23.94 -5.50 -18.90
N THR A 351 -23.54 -5.02 -17.73
CA THR A 351 -24.41 -4.21 -16.86
C THR A 351 -24.59 -2.86 -17.53
N ALA A 352 -25.70 -2.71 -18.23
CA ALA A 352 -26.17 -1.44 -18.75
C ALA A 352 -27.42 -1.01 -17.97
N ILE A 353 -27.43 0.21 -17.43
CA ILE A 353 -28.64 0.82 -16.89
C ILE A 353 -29.29 1.60 -18.04
N VAL A 354 -30.59 1.37 -18.26
CA VAL A 354 -31.35 2.08 -19.30
C VAL A 354 -32.49 2.85 -18.64
N TYR A 355 -32.56 4.16 -18.89
CA TYR A 355 -33.63 5.03 -18.44
C TYR A 355 -34.49 5.45 -19.64
N LYS A 356 -35.80 5.19 -19.60
CA LYS A 356 -36.75 5.70 -20.60
C LYS A 356 -37.60 6.80 -19.99
N ALA A 357 -37.45 8.02 -20.51
CA ALA A 357 -38.31 9.13 -20.14
C ALA A 357 -39.75 8.94 -20.66
N PRO A 358 -40.75 9.57 -20.04
CA PRO A 358 -42.12 9.64 -20.56
C PRO A 358 -42.15 10.16 -22.01
N GLY A 359 -43.05 9.63 -22.84
CA GLY A 359 -43.16 9.97 -24.27
C GLY A 359 -42.08 9.34 -25.17
N GLN A 360 -40.82 9.28 -24.74
CA GLN A 360 -39.69 8.64 -25.42
C GLN A 360 -39.66 8.85 -26.96
N ALA A 361 -39.52 7.83 -27.81
CA ALA A 361 -39.69 6.38 -27.57
C ALA A 361 -38.39 5.60 -27.24
N ASN A 362 -37.22 6.22 -27.39
CA ASN A 362 -35.92 5.63 -27.09
C ASN A 362 -35.61 5.70 -25.57
N GLY A 363 -34.46 5.18 -25.16
CA GLY A 363 -33.92 5.35 -23.81
C GLY A 363 -32.57 6.04 -23.80
N LYS A 364 -32.14 6.49 -22.63
CA LYS A 364 -30.75 6.80 -22.31
C LYS A 364 -30.08 5.56 -21.72
N ILE A 365 -28.84 5.29 -22.09
CA ILE A 365 -28.08 4.12 -21.63
C ILE A 365 -26.77 4.55 -20.99
N ILE A 366 -26.36 3.86 -19.93
CA ILE A 366 -25.02 3.97 -19.34
C ILE A 366 -24.47 2.56 -19.12
N PHE A 367 -23.24 2.33 -19.58
CA PHE A 367 -22.56 1.04 -19.44
C PHE A 367 -21.65 1.06 -18.21
N ALA A 368 -21.52 -0.07 -17.50
CA ALA A 368 -20.62 -0.17 -16.35
C ALA A 368 -19.14 0.06 -16.70
N THR A 369 -18.74 -0.11 -17.96
CA THR A 369 -17.41 0.22 -18.50
C THR A 369 -17.22 1.70 -18.84
N ALA A 370 -18.30 2.49 -18.86
CA ALA A 370 -18.32 3.91 -19.21
C ALA A 370 -19.18 4.71 -18.20
N ALA A 371 -18.96 4.47 -16.91
CA ALA A 371 -19.73 5.05 -15.81
C ALA A 371 -19.43 6.56 -15.61
N GLY A 372 -19.94 7.40 -16.53
CA GLY A 372 -19.79 8.85 -16.47
C GLY A 372 -20.68 9.65 -17.44
N ALA A 373 -21.25 9.03 -18.49
CA ALA A 373 -22.11 9.71 -19.46
C ALA A 373 -23.39 8.90 -19.77
N TRP A 374 -24.46 9.61 -20.16
CA TRP A 374 -25.73 9.02 -20.61
C TRP A 374 -25.85 9.09 -22.13
N ASP A 375 -25.57 7.98 -22.80
CA ASP A 375 -25.66 7.85 -24.26
C ASP A 375 -27.11 7.69 -24.72
N ASN A 376 -27.37 7.99 -26.00
CA ASN A 376 -28.64 7.66 -26.63
C ASN A 376 -28.71 6.15 -26.93
N GLY A 377 -29.80 5.51 -26.53
CA GLY A 377 -30.12 4.15 -26.96
C GLY A 377 -30.30 4.08 -28.48
N ALA A 378 -29.61 3.15 -29.12
CA ALA A 378 -29.46 3.09 -30.57
C ALA A 378 -30.78 2.87 -31.35
N GLN A 379 -31.82 2.31 -30.71
CA GLN A 379 -33.13 2.06 -31.32
C GLN A 379 -34.28 2.25 -30.30
N PRO A 380 -35.52 2.51 -30.76
CA PRO A 380 -36.72 2.49 -29.94
C PRO A 380 -36.95 1.13 -29.25
N PHE A 381 -37.49 1.15 -28.03
CA PHE A 381 -37.85 -0.09 -27.30
C PHE A 381 -39.01 -0.90 -27.92
N THR A 382 -39.68 -0.36 -28.93
CA THR A 382 -40.72 -1.06 -29.69
C THR A 382 -40.16 -2.02 -30.73
N ASN A 383 -38.86 -1.92 -31.04
CA ASN A 383 -38.22 -2.75 -32.06
C ASN A 383 -37.68 -4.04 -31.43
N ALA A 384 -37.92 -5.19 -32.07
CA ALA A 384 -37.45 -6.48 -31.56
C ALA A 384 -35.92 -6.68 -31.62
N ALA A 385 -35.18 -5.72 -32.19
CA ALA A 385 -33.73 -5.77 -32.38
C ALA A 385 -33.09 -4.38 -32.28
N GLY A 386 -31.76 -4.32 -32.21
CA GLY A 386 -30.99 -3.08 -32.27
C GLY A 386 -30.88 -2.29 -30.96
N HIS A 387 -31.40 -2.80 -29.84
CA HIS A 387 -31.13 -2.24 -28.51
C HIS A 387 -30.87 -3.33 -27.46
N SER A 388 -30.12 -2.97 -26.41
CA SER A 388 -29.63 -3.90 -25.38
C SER A 388 -30.74 -4.65 -24.65
N PHE A 389 -31.85 -3.97 -24.35
CA PHE A 389 -32.98 -4.57 -23.62
C PHE A 389 -33.65 -5.70 -24.42
N ALA A 390 -33.92 -5.52 -25.73
CA ALA A 390 -34.47 -6.59 -26.56
C ALA A 390 -33.50 -7.78 -26.66
N LYS A 391 -32.20 -7.49 -26.84
CA LYS A 391 -31.17 -8.54 -26.88
C LYS A 391 -31.09 -9.35 -25.58
N ALA A 392 -31.26 -8.71 -24.42
CA ALA A 392 -31.24 -9.39 -23.12
C ALA A 392 -32.42 -10.38 -22.93
N ILE A 393 -33.59 -10.09 -23.51
CA ILE A 393 -34.80 -10.92 -23.40
C ILE A 393 -35.11 -11.71 -24.68
N GLU A 394 -34.21 -11.75 -25.66
CA GLU A 394 -34.49 -12.32 -26.99
C GLU A 394 -34.88 -13.82 -26.94
N HIS A 395 -34.33 -14.56 -25.97
CA HIS A 395 -34.63 -15.98 -25.73
C HIS A 395 -35.66 -16.21 -24.61
N VAL A 396 -36.28 -15.14 -24.12
CA VAL A 396 -37.49 -15.17 -23.27
C VAL A 396 -38.72 -14.87 -24.13
N VAL A 397 -38.59 -13.95 -25.09
CA VAL A 397 -39.63 -13.60 -26.08
C VAL A 397 -39.63 -14.59 -27.26
N GLY A 398 -38.46 -14.90 -27.82
CA GLY A 398 -38.28 -15.95 -28.81
C GLY A 398 -38.07 -17.30 -28.12
N ASN A 399 -38.95 -18.26 -28.36
CA ASN A 399 -38.92 -19.56 -27.70
C ASN A 399 -37.60 -20.32 -27.99
N ASN A 400 -36.82 -20.60 -26.94
CA ASN A 400 -35.53 -21.29 -27.04
C ASN A 400 -35.50 -22.46 -26.06
N ASN A 401 -35.49 -23.69 -26.58
CA ASN A 401 -35.61 -24.93 -25.80
C ASN A 401 -34.59 -25.05 -24.65
N ASN A 402 -33.39 -24.48 -24.83
CA ASN A 402 -32.28 -24.54 -23.88
C ASN A 402 -32.34 -23.45 -22.79
N ILE A 403 -33.25 -22.48 -22.91
CA ILE A 403 -33.41 -21.40 -21.93
C ILE A 403 -34.61 -21.66 -21.04
N LYS A 404 -34.39 -21.60 -19.72
CA LYS A 404 -35.44 -21.52 -18.69
C LYS A 404 -35.37 -20.15 -18.03
N PHE A 405 -36.52 -19.61 -17.67
CA PHE A 405 -36.64 -18.30 -17.02
C PHE A 405 -37.76 -18.32 -15.99
N LEU A 406 -37.70 -17.39 -15.04
CA LEU A 406 -38.82 -17.03 -14.18
C LEU A 406 -39.21 -15.59 -14.54
N ALA A 407 -40.50 -15.30 -14.60
CA ALA A 407 -41.01 -13.95 -14.78
C ALA A 407 -42.06 -13.67 -13.72
N TYR A 408 -42.04 -12.47 -13.15
CA TYR A 408 -43.06 -12.02 -12.21
C TYR A 408 -43.44 -10.57 -12.49
N ASN A 409 -44.72 -10.27 -12.33
CA ASN A 409 -45.28 -8.96 -12.58
C ASN A 409 -46.55 -8.81 -11.73
N ASN A 410 -46.69 -7.69 -11.03
CA ASN A 410 -47.88 -7.41 -10.22
C ASN A 410 -49.14 -7.12 -11.05
N ALA A 411 -48.98 -6.80 -12.34
CA ALA A 411 -50.03 -6.67 -13.35
C ALA A 411 -49.65 -7.50 -14.60
N PRO A 412 -49.77 -8.84 -14.54
CA PRO A 412 -49.30 -9.71 -15.61
C PRO A 412 -50.13 -9.53 -16.90
N PRO A 413 -49.48 -9.49 -18.08
CA PRO A 413 -50.18 -9.34 -19.35
C PRO A 413 -51.11 -10.54 -19.61
N GLY A 414 -52.31 -10.28 -20.13
CA GLY A 414 -53.30 -11.31 -20.44
C GLY A 414 -54.08 -11.90 -19.26
N VAL A 415 -53.79 -11.50 -18.02
CA VAL A 415 -54.51 -11.98 -16.82
C VAL A 415 -55.21 -10.81 -16.11
N PRO A 416 -56.48 -10.51 -16.45
CA PRO A 416 -57.22 -9.42 -15.83
C PRO A 416 -57.53 -9.69 -14.35
N ASN A 417 -57.73 -8.62 -13.59
CA ASN A 417 -58.22 -8.61 -12.20
C ASN A 417 -57.34 -9.28 -11.12
N LEU A 418 -56.10 -9.67 -11.42
CA LEU A 418 -55.17 -10.20 -10.41
C LEU A 418 -54.74 -9.10 -9.42
N LYS A 419 -55.12 -9.25 -8.14
CA LYS A 419 -54.67 -8.37 -7.04
C LYS A 419 -53.50 -9.01 -6.29
N THR A 420 -52.35 -8.36 -6.27
CA THR A 420 -51.18 -8.79 -5.50
C THR A 420 -50.75 -7.72 -4.49
N LYS A 421 -50.07 -8.10 -3.40
CA LYS A 421 -49.54 -7.16 -2.39
C LYS A 421 -48.17 -6.56 -2.77
N SER A 422 -47.64 -6.91 -3.93
CA SER A 422 -46.31 -6.48 -4.41
C SER A 422 -46.47 -5.49 -5.57
N ASN A 423 -45.48 -4.61 -5.75
CA ASN A 423 -45.39 -3.74 -6.93
C ASN A 423 -44.21 -4.09 -7.85
N SER A 424 -43.50 -5.18 -7.56
CA SER A 424 -42.28 -5.58 -8.27
C SER A 424 -42.57 -6.24 -9.62
N LYS A 425 -41.69 -6.01 -10.60
CA LYS A 425 -41.72 -6.60 -11.94
C LYS A 425 -40.30 -6.97 -12.37
N GLU A 426 -40.08 -8.19 -12.84
CA GLU A 426 -38.78 -8.65 -13.33
C GLU A 426 -38.94 -9.89 -14.23
N SER A 427 -37.96 -10.12 -15.11
CA SER A 427 -37.86 -11.34 -15.91
C SER A 427 -36.44 -11.93 -15.81
N PRO A 428 -36.01 -12.41 -14.62
CA PRO A 428 -34.67 -12.93 -14.43
C PRO A 428 -34.42 -14.24 -15.18
N LYS A 429 -33.28 -14.28 -15.87
CA LYS A 429 -32.67 -15.53 -16.35
C LYS A 429 -31.84 -16.11 -15.21
N ARG A 430 -32.33 -17.15 -14.54
CA ARG A 430 -31.57 -17.88 -13.51
C ARG A 430 -31.80 -19.39 -13.62
N THR A 431 -30.70 -20.14 -13.63
CA THR A 431 -30.71 -21.57 -13.35
C THR A 431 -31.28 -21.80 -11.96
N ILE A 432 -32.20 -22.75 -11.82
CA ILE A 432 -32.87 -23.04 -10.56
C ILE A 432 -32.02 -24.01 -9.75
N GLU A 433 -31.56 -23.58 -8.58
CA GLU A 433 -31.57 -24.39 -7.36
C GLU A 433 -32.15 -23.53 -6.22
N THR A 434 -32.90 -24.18 -5.33
CA THR A 434 -33.94 -23.57 -4.51
C THR A 434 -33.45 -23.12 -3.13
N GLN A 435 -33.69 -21.87 -2.71
CA GLN A 435 -34.48 -21.54 -1.52
C GLN A 435 -34.64 -20.03 -1.24
N LEU A 436 -35.57 -19.72 -0.33
CA LEU A 436 -35.99 -18.38 0.08
C LEU A 436 -35.13 -17.81 1.22
N MET A 437 -35.00 -16.47 1.25
CA MET A 437 -34.57 -15.61 2.37
C MET A 437 -33.10 -15.65 2.90
N LEU A 438 -32.62 -14.42 3.16
CA LEU A 438 -31.62 -13.96 4.14
C LEU A 438 -30.36 -14.81 4.51
N THR A 439 -29.21 -14.12 4.39
CA THR A 439 -28.06 -14.21 5.32
C THR A 439 -27.12 -15.43 5.26
N ILE A 440 -25.97 -15.22 4.58
CA ILE A 440 -24.59 -15.72 4.86
C ILE A 440 -24.34 -17.26 4.93
N PHE A 441 -23.18 -17.65 4.40
CA PHE A 441 -22.57 -18.99 4.32
C PHE A 441 -23.11 -19.85 3.16
N ARG A 442 -22.25 -20.59 2.42
CA ARG A 442 -20.82 -20.88 2.62
C ARG A 442 -19.93 -20.22 1.57
#